data_AF-A0A1G8T6Y3-F1
#
_entry.id   AF-A0A1G8T6Y3-F1
#
_cell.length_a   1.000
_cell.length_b   1.000
_cell.length_c   1.000
_cell.angle_alpha   90.00
_cell.angle_beta   90.00
_cell.angle_gamma   90.00
#
_symmetry.space_group_name_H-M   'P 1'
#
loop_
_entity.id
_entity.type
_entity.pdbx_description
1 polymer ?
#
loop_
_entity_poly.entity_id
_entity_poly.type
_entity_poly.pdbx_seq_one_letter_code
_entity_poly.pdbx_strand_id
1 'polypeptide(L)'
;MVFLVNLQWNQALTMFLCRTILNRKAASFRKIISKNTAMGSQEVIKIEDDFYLIRFQNDDNEVFRAERAINQGLIQFHFGIKGKAKFIFNQGNYALELKEEKSLLLYNPQKELPLNLELAPNSWIISVIISIKKFHGLFSSEAEYIPFLSKENQDRKYYDEGNISPSMAIVLSQLFHFNLHPSIKNLYYKGKGYELLSLYFNRTEDPDAEQCPFLIDEDNVLKIRKAKDIIIANMAEPPGLQELADQVGLNLKKLKMGFKQIYGDSVYSFLFDYKMEFARKLLEDGSHNVNEVGLKIGYSTASHFISAFKKKFATTPKKYLMSINQTA
;
A
#
# COMPACT_ATOMS: atom_id res chain seq x y z
N MET A 1 2.48 9.44 -63.48
CA MET A 1 1.27 8.79 -62.94
C MET A 1 1.51 7.29 -62.70
N VAL A 2 2.59 6.95 -61.97
CA VAL A 2 2.93 5.55 -61.55
C VAL A 2 3.36 5.51 -60.07
N PHE A 3 3.45 6.66 -59.39
CA PHE A 3 3.86 6.75 -57.98
C PHE A 3 2.71 6.80 -56.97
N LEU A 4 1.44 6.84 -57.42
CA LEU A 4 0.27 6.91 -56.53
C LEU A 4 -0.45 5.58 -56.32
N VAL A 5 -0.06 4.50 -57.02
CA VAL A 5 -0.69 3.17 -56.87
C VAL A 5 0.08 2.26 -55.89
N ASN A 6 1.37 2.54 -55.61
CA ASN A 6 2.19 1.69 -54.74
C ASN A 6 2.06 1.98 -53.23
N LEU A 7 1.42 3.07 -52.83
CA LEU A 7 1.22 3.40 -51.41
C LEU A 7 -0.04 2.76 -50.79
N GLN A 8 -1.02 2.35 -51.60
CA GLN A 8 -2.24 1.71 -51.12
C GLN A 8 -2.12 0.18 -50.94
N TRP A 9 -1.16 -0.48 -51.59
CA TRP A 9 -0.97 -1.93 -51.44
C TRP A 9 -0.16 -2.32 -50.19
N ASN A 10 0.75 -1.46 -49.71
CA ASN A 10 1.57 -1.77 -48.54
C ASN A 10 0.82 -1.57 -47.19
N GLN A 11 -0.26 -0.78 -47.17
CA GLN A 11 -1.14 -0.69 -46.00
C GLN A 11 -2.10 -1.89 -45.88
N ALA A 12 -2.49 -2.51 -47.00
CA ALA A 12 -3.37 -3.68 -46.98
C ALA A 12 -2.66 -4.97 -46.54
N LEU A 13 -1.40 -5.19 -46.95
CA LEU A 13 -0.64 -6.40 -46.53
C LEU A 13 -0.23 -6.35 -45.05
N THR A 14 0.11 -5.16 -44.54
CA THR A 14 0.48 -4.96 -43.14
C THR A 14 -0.73 -5.12 -42.21
N MET A 15 -1.93 -4.69 -42.64
CA MET A 15 -3.17 -4.95 -41.91
C MET A 15 -3.58 -6.43 -41.94
N PHE A 16 -3.30 -7.17 -43.02
CA PHE A 16 -3.69 -8.58 -43.11
C PHE A 16 -2.81 -9.50 -42.23
N LEU A 17 -1.49 -9.26 -42.21
CA LEU A 17 -0.55 -10.00 -41.34
C LEU A 17 -0.73 -9.66 -39.84
N CYS A 18 -1.07 -8.41 -39.51
CA CYS A 18 -1.37 -8.03 -38.12
C CYS A 18 -2.66 -8.69 -37.61
N ARG A 19 -3.67 -8.86 -38.48
CA ARG A 19 -4.94 -9.51 -38.13
C ARG A 19 -4.82 -11.02 -37.90
N THR A 20 -3.87 -11.70 -38.55
CA THR A 20 -3.62 -13.14 -38.32
C THR A 20 -2.82 -13.41 -37.05
N ILE A 21 -1.93 -12.49 -36.65
CA ILE A 21 -1.13 -12.60 -35.41
C ILE A 21 -1.95 -12.17 -34.18
N LEU A 22 -2.80 -11.14 -34.29
CA LEU A 22 -3.74 -10.74 -33.23
C LEU A 22 -4.83 -11.81 -32.98
N ASN A 23 -5.29 -12.53 -34.01
CA ASN A 23 -6.28 -13.60 -33.82
C ASN A 23 -5.73 -14.86 -33.11
N ARG A 24 -4.41 -15.07 -33.08
CA ARG A 24 -3.82 -16.17 -32.29
C ARG A 24 -3.62 -15.82 -30.82
N LYS A 25 -3.46 -14.54 -30.45
CA LYS A 25 -3.40 -14.10 -29.04
C LYS A 25 -4.77 -13.75 -28.44
N ALA A 26 -5.76 -13.37 -29.25
CA ALA A 26 -7.14 -13.14 -28.81
C ALA A 26 -7.90 -14.45 -28.47
N ALA A 27 -7.37 -15.62 -28.86
CA ALA A 27 -7.97 -16.93 -28.59
C ALA A 27 -7.85 -17.40 -27.12
N SER A 28 -7.14 -16.66 -26.25
CA SER A 28 -7.00 -17.00 -24.82
C SER A 28 -8.13 -16.46 -23.92
N PHE A 29 -9.01 -15.60 -24.44
CA PHE A 29 -10.19 -15.13 -23.68
C PHE A 29 -11.41 -16.03 -23.93
N ARG A 30 -11.23 -17.35 -23.79
CA ARG A 30 -12.36 -18.26 -23.64
C ARG A 30 -12.81 -18.20 -22.19
N LYS A 31 -14.04 -17.71 -22.03
CA LYS A 31 -14.94 -17.85 -20.88
C LYS A 31 -14.71 -19.17 -20.12
N ILE A 32 -13.85 -19.15 -19.10
CA ILE A 32 -13.84 -20.18 -18.06
C ILE A 32 -14.93 -19.74 -17.07
N ILE A 33 -16.19 -20.13 -17.35
CA ILE A 33 -17.13 -20.35 -16.26
C ILE A 33 -16.74 -21.72 -15.72
N SER A 34 -15.84 -21.76 -14.75
CA SER A 34 -15.77 -22.91 -13.84
C SER A 34 -16.97 -22.79 -12.92
N LYS A 35 -17.99 -23.61 -13.17
CA LYS A 35 -18.92 -24.00 -12.11
C LYS A 35 -18.08 -24.73 -11.06
N ASN A 36 -17.62 -24.01 -10.04
CA ASN A 36 -17.11 -24.60 -8.83
C ASN A 36 -18.17 -24.40 -7.76
N THR A 37 -18.54 -25.50 -7.12
CA THR A 37 -19.41 -25.64 -5.96
C THR A 37 -18.79 -25.04 -4.68
N ALA A 38 -18.11 -23.89 -4.78
CA ALA A 38 -17.51 -23.14 -3.68
C ALA A 38 -18.15 -21.73 -3.67
N MET A 39 -18.60 -21.23 -2.52
CA MET A 39 -19.24 -19.90 -2.42
C MET A 39 -18.25 -18.73 -2.51
N GLY A 40 -16.95 -19.01 -2.61
CA GLY A 40 -15.93 -18.09 -3.13
C GLY A 40 -16.04 -17.88 -4.65
N SER A 41 -16.29 -16.65 -5.09
CA SER A 41 -16.41 -16.32 -6.52
C SER A 41 -15.65 -15.06 -6.93
N GLN A 42 -15.25 -15.03 -8.21
CA GLN A 42 -14.76 -13.83 -8.88
C GLN A 42 -15.57 -13.57 -10.14
N GLU A 43 -15.95 -12.32 -10.37
CA GLU A 43 -16.59 -11.88 -11.61
C GLU A 43 -15.84 -10.69 -12.21
N VAL A 44 -15.39 -10.85 -13.45
CA VAL A 44 -14.75 -9.78 -14.22
C VAL A 44 -15.79 -9.09 -15.09
N ILE A 45 -15.93 -7.79 -14.90
CA ILE A 45 -16.86 -6.93 -15.63
C ILE A 45 -16.05 -5.96 -16.47
N LYS A 46 -16.10 -6.14 -17.80
CA LYS A 46 -15.45 -5.23 -18.73
C LYS A 46 -16.25 -3.92 -18.82
N ILE A 47 -15.62 -2.81 -18.50
CA ILE A 47 -16.20 -1.47 -18.68
C ILE A 47 -15.88 -0.98 -20.10
N GLU A 48 -14.60 -0.97 -20.43
CA GLU A 48 -14.08 -0.66 -21.77
C GLU A 48 -12.78 -1.43 -22.03
N ASP A 49 -12.17 -1.23 -23.21
CA ASP A 49 -10.80 -1.68 -23.44
C ASP A 49 -9.85 -1.06 -22.42
N ASP A 50 -9.03 -1.91 -21.80
CA ASP A 50 -8.10 -1.57 -20.73
C ASP A 50 -8.73 -0.83 -19.54
N PHE A 51 -10.02 -1.07 -19.28
CA PHE A 51 -10.72 -0.60 -18.09
C PHE A 51 -11.77 -1.64 -17.67
N TYR A 52 -11.57 -2.28 -16.52
CA TYR A 52 -12.46 -3.32 -16.05
C TYR A 52 -12.55 -3.33 -14.52
N LEU A 53 -13.64 -3.90 -14.04
CA LEU A 53 -13.91 -4.12 -12.64
C LEU A 53 -13.85 -5.63 -12.35
N ILE A 54 -13.40 -5.99 -11.16
CA ILE A 54 -13.46 -7.37 -10.66
C ILE A 54 -14.18 -7.34 -9.31
N ARG A 55 -15.18 -8.19 -9.17
CA ARG A 55 -15.85 -8.45 -7.89
C ARG A 55 -15.28 -9.73 -7.31
N PHE A 56 -14.84 -9.67 -6.07
CA PHE A 56 -14.44 -10.84 -5.31
C PHE A 56 -15.36 -10.99 -4.11
N GLN A 57 -15.89 -12.19 -3.93
CA GLN A 57 -16.82 -12.53 -2.86
C GLN A 57 -16.37 -13.84 -2.24
N ASN A 58 -16.29 -13.87 -0.92
CA ASN A 58 -16.08 -15.10 -0.17
C ASN A 58 -17.10 -15.19 0.96
N ASP A 59 -18.15 -15.98 0.74
CA ASP A 59 -19.15 -16.29 1.78
C ASP A 59 -18.90 -17.67 2.42
N ASP A 60 -17.78 -18.33 2.06
CA ASP A 60 -17.36 -19.57 2.70
C ASP A 60 -16.65 -19.30 4.04
N ASN A 61 -16.42 -20.38 4.80
CA ASN A 61 -15.65 -20.38 6.05
C ASN A 61 -14.15 -20.57 5.85
N GLU A 62 -13.70 -20.75 4.60
CA GLU A 62 -12.29 -20.93 4.24
C GLU A 62 -11.74 -19.72 3.47
N VAL A 63 -10.42 -19.62 3.34
CA VAL A 63 -9.77 -18.55 2.57
C VAL A 63 -9.92 -18.83 1.08
N PHE A 64 -10.55 -17.91 0.36
CA PHE A 64 -10.61 -17.94 -1.10
C PHE A 64 -9.35 -17.33 -1.70
N ARG A 65 -8.79 -17.97 -2.73
CA ARG A 65 -7.60 -17.48 -3.43
C ARG A 65 -7.92 -17.18 -4.89
N ALA A 66 -7.48 -16.02 -5.36
CA ALA A 66 -7.57 -15.66 -6.78
C ALA A 66 -6.21 -15.16 -7.28
N GLU A 67 -5.79 -15.68 -8.42
CA GLU A 67 -4.58 -15.25 -9.12
C GLU A 67 -4.94 -14.74 -10.50
N ARG A 68 -4.39 -13.59 -10.86
CA ARG A 68 -4.59 -12.99 -12.18
C ARG A 68 -3.36 -12.23 -12.63
N ALA A 69 -2.86 -12.57 -13.82
CA ALA A 69 -1.85 -11.77 -14.49
C ALA A 69 -2.42 -10.39 -14.86
N ILE A 70 -1.64 -9.35 -14.55
CA ILE A 70 -1.95 -7.96 -14.89
C ILE A 70 -0.76 -7.43 -15.67
N ASN A 71 -1.00 -7.03 -16.91
CA ASN A 71 0.03 -6.48 -17.80
C ASN A 71 0.62 -5.18 -17.23
N GLN A 72 1.84 -4.85 -17.64
CA GLN A 72 2.47 -3.56 -17.31
C GLN A 72 1.62 -2.36 -17.76
N GLY A 73 1.70 -1.27 -17.00
CA GLY A 73 1.01 -0.02 -17.32
C GLY A 73 -0.47 0.00 -16.94
N LEU A 74 -0.93 -0.96 -16.12
CA LEU A 74 -2.27 -0.95 -15.53
C LEU A 74 -2.20 -0.47 -14.07
N ILE A 75 -3.06 0.46 -13.72
CA ILE A 75 -3.32 0.93 -12.35
C ILE A 75 -4.42 0.04 -11.76
N GLN A 76 -4.24 -0.38 -10.52
CA GLN A 76 -5.18 -1.20 -9.78
C GLN A 76 -5.69 -0.41 -8.57
N PHE A 77 -7.00 -0.33 -8.41
CA PHE A 77 -7.65 0.19 -7.21
C PHE A 77 -8.39 -0.96 -6.56
N HIS A 78 -8.23 -1.17 -5.26
CA HIS A 78 -8.88 -2.22 -4.51
C HIS A 78 -9.66 -1.60 -3.35
N PHE A 79 -10.88 -2.06 -3.13
CA PHE A 79 -11.80 -1.50 -2.16
C PHE A 79 -12.32 -2.58 -1.23
N GLY A 80 -12.02 -2.45 0.06
CA GLY A 80 -12.47 -3.35 1.11
C GLY A 80 -13.90 -3.03 1.53
N ILE A 81 -14.89 -3.79 1.04
CA ILE A 81 -16.30 -3.54 1.35
C ILE A 81 -16.69 -4.23 2.67
N LYS A 82 -16.22 -5.46 2.87
CA LYS A 82 -16.54 -6.26 4.04
C LYS A 82 -15.36 -7.18 4.38
N GLY A 83 -15.05 -7.32 5.67
CA GLY A 83 -14.04 -8.27 6.13
C GLY A 83 -12.61 -7.85 5.76
N LYS A 84 -11.78 -8.80 5.31
CA LYS A 84 -10.36 -8.53 5.03
C LYS A 84 -9.80 -9.38 3.90
N ALA A 85 -8.79 -8.83 3.24
CA ALA A 85 -8.04 -9.51 2.20
C ALA A 85 -6.55 -9.22 2.29
N LYS A 86 -5.75 -10.03 1.60
CA LYS A 86 -4.31 -9.83 1.44
C LYS A 86 -3.93 -9.94 -0.03
N PHE A 87 -3.13 -9.00 -0.51
CA PHE A 87 -2.49 -9.08 -1.82
C PHE A 87 -1.05 -9.55 -1.64
N ILE A 88 -0.69 -10.68 -2.26
CA ILE A 88 0.61 -11.32 -2.11
C ILE A 88 1.51 -10.99 -3.29
N PHE A 89 2.70 -10.49 -3.01
CA PHE A 89 3.69 -10.13 -4.01
C PHE A 89 4.98 -10.93 -3.81
N ASN A 90 5.83 -10.96 -4.84
CA ASN A 90 7.16 -11.56 -4.80
C ASN A 90 7.17 -13.00 -4.23
N GLN A 91 6.28 -13.86 -4.73
CA GLN A 91 6.18 -15.27 -4.31
C GLN A 91 5.95 -15.47 -2.79
N GLY A 92 5.27 -14.54 -2.12
CA GLY A 92 4.97 -14.66 -0.69
C GLY A 92 5.86 -13.82 0.23
N ASN A 93 6.91 -13.19 -0.29
CA ASN A 93 7.83 -12.38 0.53
C ASN A 93 7.24 -11.06 1.03
N TYR A 94 6.13 -10.62 0.42
CA TYR A 94 5.46 -9.39 0.79
C TYR A 94 3.95 -9.52 0.65
N ALA A 95 3.20 -8.95 1.59
CA ALA A 95 1.76 -8.92 1.55
C ALA A 95 1.22 -7.54 1.95
N LEU A 96 0.25 -7.04 1.19
CA LEU A 96 -0.53 -5.85 1.54
C LEU A 96 -1.88 -6.29 2.09
N GLU A 97 -2.21 -5.88 3.31
CA GLU A 97 -3.53 -6.15 3.89
C GLU A 97 -4.53 -5.08 3.44
N LEU A 98 -5.71 -5.52 3.01
CA LEU A 98 -6.86 -4.66 2.72
C LEU A 98 -7.95 -4.98 3.74
N LYS A 99 -8.24 -4.01 4.61
CA LYS A 99 -9.32 -4.11 5.60
C LYS A 99 -10.61 -3.50 5.06
N GLU A 100 -11.71 -3.79 5.74
CA GLU A 100 -12.99 -3.10 5.55
C GLU A 100 -12.83 -1.58 5.65
N GLU A 101 -13.59 -0.85 4.83
CA GLU A 101 -13.57 0.61 4.71
C GLU A 101 -12.22 1.21 4.26
N LYS A 102 -11.27 0.38 3.82
CA LYS A 102 -9.99 0.81 3.26
C LYS A 102 -9.94 0.63 1.76
N SER A 103 -9.10 1.42 1.12
CA SER A 103 -8.75 1.27 -0.29
C SER A 103 -7.24 1.13 -0.46
N LEU A 104 -6.82 0.40 -1.50
CA LEU A 104 -5.43 0.33 -1.95
C LEU A 104 -5.35 0.74 -3.41
N LEU A 105 -4.43 1.62 -3.75
CA LEU A 105 -4.06 1.95 -5.12
C LEU A 105 -2.68 1.37 -5.40
N LEU A 106 -2.55 0.55 -6.43
CA LEU A 106 -1.30 -0.06 -6.84
C LEU A 106 -0.99 0.26 -8.31
N TYR A 107 0.19 0.81 -8.55
CA TYR A 107 0.70 1.08 -9.89
C TYR A 107 2.20 0.81 -9.94
N ASN A 108 2.66 0.09 -10.96
CA ASN A 108 4.07 -0.10 -11.22
C ASN A 108 4.33 -0.08 -12.73
N PRO A 109 4.98 0.97 -13.25
CA PRO A 109 5.31 1.05 -14.68
C PRO A 109 6.47 0.13 -15.08
N GLN A 110 7.32 -0.27 -14.12
CA GLN A 110 8.57 -0.99 -14.40
C GLN A 110 8.43 -2.51 -14.35
N LYS A 111 7.43 -3.02 -13.63
CA LYS A 111 7.20 -4.46 -13.42
C LYS A 111 5.71 -4.80 -13.46
N GLU A 112 5.41 -6.01 -13.90
CA GLU A 112 4.06 -6.56 -13.77
C GLU A 112 3.72 -6.75 -12.29
N LEU A 113 2.48 -6.41 -11.94
CA LEU A 113 1.93 -6.61 -10.61
C LEU A 113 0.76 -7.59 -10.70
N PRO A 114 1.03 -8.91 -10.70
CA PRO A 114 -0.05 -9.89 -10.69
C PRO A 114 -0.93 -9.67 -9.45
N LEU A 115 -2.23 -9.83 -9.65
CA LEU A 115 -3.21 -9.79 -8.58
C LEU A 115 -3.25 -11.20 -7.97
N ASN A 116 -2.55 -11.38 -6.85
CA ASN A 116 -2.64 -12.59 -6.04
C ASN A 116 -3.37 -12.26 -4.74
N LEU A 117 -4.64 -12.59 -4.69
CA LEU A 117 -5.55 -12.26 -3.61
C LEU A 117 -5.78 -13.48 -2.71
N GLU A 118 -5.61 -13.30 -1.41
CA GLU A 118 -6.20 -14.14 -0.37
C GLU A 118 -7.35 -13.39 0.29
N LEU A 119 -8.56 -13.91 0.15
CA LEU A 119 -9.77 -13.30 0.67
C LEU A 119 -10.25 -14.11 1.87
N ALA A 120 -10.32 -13.47 3.04
CA ALA A 120 -10.76 -14.16 4.26
C ALA A 120 -12.24 -14.58 4.15
N PRO A 121 -12.69 -15.49 5.03
CA PRO A 121 -14.12 -15.82 5.15
C PRO A 121 -14.99 -14.58 5.30
N ASN A 122 -16.22 -14.65 4.78
CA ASN A 122 -17.22 -13.57 4.87
C ASN A 122 -16.74 -12.19 4.39
N SER A 123 -15.88 -12.14 3.36
CA SER A 123 -15.21 -10.91 2.91
C SER A 123 -15.51 -10.59 1.46
N TRP A 124 -15.69 -9.30 1.15
CA TRP A 124 -16.08 -8.78 -0.16
C TRP A 124 -15.16 -7.65 -0.59
N ILE A 125 -14.62 -7.75 -1.81
CA ILE A 125 -13.70 -6.77 -2.39
C ILE A 125 -14.17 -6.39 -3.79
N ILE A 126 -14.08 -5.11 -4.14
CA ILE A 126 -14.15 -4.65 -5.53
C ILE A 126 -12.77 -4.16 -5.94
N SER A 127 -12.32 -4.59 -7.12
CA SER A 127 -11.09 -4.08 -7.74
C SER A 127 -11.42 -3.40 -9.06
N VAL A 128 -10.81 -2.26 -9.32
CA VAL A 128 -10.91 -1.52 -10.57
C VAL A 128 -9.52 -1.47 -11.19
N ILE A 129 -9.40 -1.92 -12.44
CA ILE A 129 -8.14 -1.93 -13.16
C ILE A 129 -8.30 -1.09 -14.42
N ILE A 130 -7.38 -0.15 -14.63
CA ILE A 130 -7.42 0.81 -15.74
C ILE A 130 -6.02 1.07 -16.27
N SER A 131 -5.83 1.17 -17.58
CA SER A 131 -4.53 1.57 -18.12
C SER A 131 -4.16 3.00 -17.76
N ILE A 132 -2.87 3.22 -17.56
CA ILE A 132 -2.31 4.56 -17.33
C ILE A 132 -2.68 5.53 -18.45
N LYS A 133 -2.69 5.06 -19.71
CA LYS A 133 -3.08 5.87 -20.87
C LYS A 133 -4.53 6.36 -20.77
N LYS A 134 -5.46 5.44 -20.46
CA LYS A 134 -6.88 5.79 -20.32
C LYS A 134 -7.09 6.68 -19.10
N PHE A 135 -6.43 6.37 -17.99
CA PHE A 135 -6.49 7.16 -16.78
C PHE A 135 -5.99 8.60 -17.02
N HIS A 136 -4.85 8.80 -17.69
CA HIS A 136 -4.39 10.14 -18.10
C HIS A 136 -5.40 10.89 -18.95
N GLY A 137 -6.10 10.19 -19.85
CA GLY A 137 -7.17 10.79 -20.66
C GLY A 137 -8.37 11.28 -19.84
N LEU A 138 -8.60 10.74 -18.63
CA LEU A 138 -9.68 11.15 -17.75
C LEU A 138 -9.33 12.34 -16.85
N PHE A 139 -8.04 12.53 -16.53
CA PHE A 139 -7.57 13.50 -15.55
C PHE A 139 -6.50 14.44 -16.13
N SER A 140 -6.56 14.71 -17.45
CA SER A 140 -5.51 15.47 -18.14
C SER A 140 -5.38 16.93 -17.67
N SER A 141 -6.47 17.53 -17.15
CA SER A 141 -6.46 18.87 -16.56
C SER A 141 -5.98 18.90 -15.10
N GLU A 142 -6.09 17.77 -14.40
CA GLU A 142 -5.77 17.63 -12.97
C GLU A 142 -4.51 16.81 -12.70
N ALA A 143 -3.75 16.47 -13.75
CA ALA A 143 -2.58 15.59 -13.67
C ALA A 143 -1.50 16.06 -12.69
N GLU A 144 -1.42 17.38 -12.44
CA GLU A 144 -0.50 17.96 -11.45
C GLU A 144 -0.86 17.59 -10.00
N TYR A 145 -2.14 17.33 -9.73
CA TYR A 145 -2.61 16.97 -8.38
C TYR A 145 -2.50 15.47 -8.10
N ILE A 146 -2.45 14.63 -9.13
CA ILE A 146 -2.31 13.19 -8.99
C ILE A 146 -0.82 12.82 -8.97
N PRO A 147 -0.25 12.43 -7.81
CA PRO A 147 1.21 12.40 -7.64
C PRO A 147 1.95 11.49 -8.63
N PHE A 148 1.32 10.39 -9.08
CA PHE A 148 1.93 9.45 -10.04
C PHE A 148 1.71 9.82 -11.52
N LEU A 149 0.91 10.84 -11.81
CA LEU A 149 0.78 11.39 -13.16
C LEU A 149 1.73 12.56 -13.41
N SER A 150 2.40 13.07 -12.38
CA SER A 150 3.39 14.14 -12.55
C SER A 150 4.58 13.65 -13.37
N LYS A 151 5.17 14.54 -14.18
CA LYS A 151 6.32 14.21 -15.04
C LYS A 151 7.52 13.66 -14.27
N GLU A 152 7.65 14.02 -12.99
CA GLU A 152 8.74 13.55 -12.12
C GLU A 152 8.55 12.11 -11.61
N ASN A 153 7.31 11.63 -11.61
CA ASN A 153 6.92 10.34 -11.03
C ASN A 153 6.36 9.33 -12.04
N GLN A 154 6.30 9.68 -13.33
CA GLN A 154 5.67 8.87 -14.38
C GLN A 154 6.24 7.44 -14.50
N ASP A 155 7.53 7.28 -14.23
CA ASP A 155 8.25 5.99 -14.28
C ASP A 155 8.43 5.34 -12.90
N ARG A 156 7.78 5.87 -11.86
CA ARG A 156 7.90 5.37 -10.48
C ARG A 156 6.71 4.49 -10.10
N LYS A 157 6.95 3.50 -9.24
CA LYS A 157 5.87 2.74 -8.58
C LYS A 157 5.08 3.66 -7.65
N TYR A 158 3.77 3.44 -7.56
CA TYR A 158 2.88 4.19 -6.69
C TYR A 158 1.89 3.26 -5.96
N TYR A 159 2.04 3.15 -4.65
CA TYR A 159 1.23 2.29 -3.76
C TYR A 159 0.64 3.14 -2.64
N ASP A 160 -0.68 3.30 -2.59
CA ASP A 160 -1.32 4.20 -1.63
C ASP A 160 -2.44 3.50 -0.88
N GLU A 161 -2.62 3.84 0.39
CA GLU A 161 -3.73 3.34 1.21
C GLU A 161 -4.62 4.51 1.59
N GLY A 162 -5.91 4.39 1.26
CA GLY A 162 -6.92 5.39 1.55
C GLY A 162 -8.05 4.86 2.42
N ASN A 163 -8.94 5.78 2.82
CA ASN A 163 -10.22 5.43 3.42
C ASN A 163 -11.31 5.46 2.34
N ILE A 164 -12.32 4.62 2.50
CA ILE A 164 -13.52 4.68 1.68
C ILE A 164 -14.43 5.79 2.22
N SER A 165 -14.68 6.82 1.42
CA SER A 165 -15.63 7.88 1.78
C SER A 165 -17.07 7.36 1.73
N PRO A 166 -18.02 7.99 2.45
CA PRO A 166 -19.43 7.58 2.41
C PRO A 166 -20.00 7.53 0.99
N SER A 167 -19.66 8.51 0.14
CA SER A 167 -20.09 8.54 -1.25
C SER A 167 -19.51 7.37 -2.06
N MET A 168 -18.25 6.99 -1.83
CA MET A 168 -17.67 5.80 -2.46
C MET A 168 -18.35 4.52 -1.97
N ALA A 169 -18.64 4.41 -0.67
CA ALA A 169 -19.31 3.24 -0.09
C ALA A 169 -20.68 2.99 -0.74
N ILE A 170 -21.44 4.05 -1.04
CA ILE A 170 -22.73 3.94 -1.75
C ILE A 170 -22.52 3.33 -3.15
N VAL A 171 -21.57 3.85 -3.92
CA VAL A 171 -21.27 3.35 -5.28
C VAL A 171 -20.77 1.91 -5.24
N LEU A 172 -19.90 1.57 -4.29
CA LEU A 172 -19.38 0.21 -4.10
C LEU A 172 -20.48 -0.78 -3.74
N SER A 173 -21.39 -0.41 -2.84
CA SER A 173 -22.56 -1.23 -2.49
C SER A 173 -23.46 -1.47 -3.70
N GLN A 174 -23.70 -0.43 -4.51
CA GLN A 174 -24.47 -0.51 -5.74
C GLN A 174 -23.83 -1.41 -6.81
N LEU A 175 -22.50 -1.33 -6.97
CA LEU A 175 -21.72 -2.19 -7.86
C LEU A 175 -21.79 -3.67 -7.43
N PHE A 176 -21.84 -3.93 -6.12
CA PHE A 176 -21.94 -5.28 -5.57
C PHE A 176 -23.36 -5.84 -5.70
N HIS A 177 -24.39 -5.04 -5.41
CA HIS A 177 -25.80 -5.44 -5.44
C HIS A 177 -26.51 -5.00 -6.71
N PHE A 178 -25.93 -5.30 -7.88
CA PHE A 178 -26.58 -5.00 -9.16
C PHE A 178 -27.94 -5.72 -9.26
N ASN A 179 -29.01 -4.94 -9.39
CA ASN A 179 -30.39 -5.43 -9.39
C ASN A 179 -31.23 -4.93 -10.58
N LEU A 180 -30.58 -4.47 -11.65
CA LEU A 180 -31.23 -3.90 -12.82
C LEU A 180 -31.34 -4.90 -13.98
N HIS A 181 -32.11 -4.54 -15.00
CA HIS A 181 -32.27 -5.38 -16.20
C HIS A 181 -30.91 -5.62 -16.88
N PRO A 182 -30.56 -6.87 -17.26
CA PRO A 182 -29.25 -7.21 -17.82
C PRO A 182 -28.85 -6.40 -19.06
N SER A 183 -29.82 -5.95 -19.88
CA SER A 183 -29.56 -5.12 -21.06
C SER A 183 -28.85 -3.80 -20.75
N ILE A 184 -29.01 -3.25 -19.54
CA ILE A 184 -28.36 -2.01 -19.12
C ILE A 184 -27.09 -2.24 -18.30
N LYS A 185 -26.70 -3.51 -18.07
CA LYS A 185 -25.55 -3.91 -17.24
C LYS A 185 -24.29 -3.16 -17.64
N ASN A 186 -23.95 -3.17 -18.93
CA ASN A 186 -22.73 -2.52 -19.44
C ASN A 186 -22.72 -1.01 -19.20
N LEU A 187 -23.83 -0.32 -19.51
CA LEU A 187 -23.95 1.12 -19.31
C LEU A 187 -23.88 1.49 -17.82
N TYR A 188 -24.53 0.69 -16.98
CA TYR A 188 -24.53 0.88 -15.52
C TYR A 188 -23.12 0.78 -14.93
N TYR A 189 -22.41 -0.33 -15.20
CA TYR A 189 -21.05 -0.51 -14.69
C TYR A 189 -20.08 0.51 -15.24
N LYS A 190 -20.28 0.94 -16.48
CA LYS A 190 -19.52 2.03 -17.07
C LYS A 190 -19.70 3.32 -16.28
N GLY A 191 -20.94 3.78 -16.09
CA GLY A 191 -21.23 4.99 -15.32
C GLY A 191 -20.68 4.91 -13.89
N LYS A 192 -20.92 3.79 -13.20
CA LYS A 192 -20.46 3.57 -11.82
C LYS A 192 -18.94 3.51 -11.70
N GLY A 193 -18.26 2.94 -12.70
CA GLY A 193 -16.79 2.92 -12.73
C GLY A 193 -16.19 4.32 -12.80
N TYR A 194 -16.73 5.20 -13.66
CA TYR A 194 -16.29 6.59 -13.74
C TYR A 194 -16.67 7.41 -12.51
N GLU A 195 -17.89 7.22 -11.98
CA GLU A 195 -18.33 7.86 -10.74
C GLU A 195 -17.42 7.50 -9.56
N LEU A 196 -17.06 6.22 -9.42
CA LEU A 196 -16.15 5.77 -8.36
C LEU A 196 -14.77 6.40 -8.50
N LEU A 197 -14.20 6.47 -9.70
CA LEU A 197 -12.91 7.13 -9.92
C LEU A 197 -12.98 8.63 -9.63
N SER A 198 -14.06 9.30 -10.03
CA SER A 198 -14.29 10.72 -9.72
C SER A 198 -14.31 10.95 -8.20
N LEU A 199 -15.06 10.13 -7.46
CA LEU A 199 -15.12 10.21 -6.00
C LEU A 199 -13.80 9.87 -5.32
N TYR A 200 -13.02 8.94 -5.87
CA TYR A 200 -11.70 8.57 -5.34
C TYR A 200 -10.71 9.72 -5.40
N PHE A 201 -10.73 10.48 -6.49
CA PHE A 201 -9.83 11.63 -6.70
C PHE A 201 -10.46 12.97 -6.31
N ASN A 202 -11.68 12.97 -5.77
CA ASN A 202 -12.32 14.16 -5.23
C ASN A 202 -11.60 14.59 -3.95
N ARG A 203 -10.56 15.41 -4.11
CA ARG A 203 -9.94 16.11 -2.99
C ARG A 203 -10.88 17.22 -2.55
N THR A 204 -11.63 17.00 -1.48
CA THR A 204 -12.08 18.12 -0.65
C THR A 204 -10.82 18.82 -0.15
N GLU A 205 -10.76 20.14 -0.29
CA GLU A 205 -9.75 21.02 0.30
C GLU A 205 -9.82 20.94 1.84
N ASP A 206 -9.47 19.78 2.41
CA ASP A 206 -9.27 19.61 3.84
C ASP A 206 -7.76 19.76 4.11
N PRO A 207 -7.32 20.90 4.66
CA PRO A 207 -5.90 21.18 4.89
C PRO A 207 -5.21 20.20 5.85
N ASP A 208 -5.98 19.38 6.59
CA ASP A 208 -5.47 18.43 7.57
C ASP A 208 -5.37 16.98 7.05
N ALA A 209 -5.92 16.68 5.87
CA ALA A 209 -5.87 15.33 5.29
C ALA A 209 -4.62 15.12 4.42
N GLU A 210 -3.42 15.31 4.98
CA GLU A 210 -2.18 14.84 4.37
C GLU A 210 -2.09 13.31 4.44
N GLN A 211 -2.81 12.61 3.57
CA GLN A 211 -2.43 11.25 3.20
C GLN A 211 -1.06 11.32 2.52
N CYS A 212 -0.12 10.53 3.03
CA CYS A 212 1.30 10.68 2.75
C CYS A 212 1.76 9.65 1.70
N PRO A 213 1.90 10.03 0.42
CA PRO A 213 2.56 9.21 -0.59
C PRO A 213 4.08 9.05 -0.37
N PHE A 214 4.60 9.32 0.83
CA PHE A 214 6.03 9.36 1.15
C PHE A 214 6.63 7.97 1.45
N LEU A 215 5.86 7.05 2.04
CA LEU A 215 6.31 5.68 2.33
C LEU A 215 6.29 4.73 1.10
N ILE A 216 5.86 5.25 -0.04
CA ILE A 216 5.75 4.56 -1.32
C ILE A 216 7.13 4.26 -1.93
N ASP A 217 8.11 5.08 -1.58
CA ASP A 217 9.48 4.99 -2.05
C ASP A 217 10.31 4.13 -1.10
N GLU A 218 10.83 3.03 -1.64
CA GLU A 218 11.67 2.08 -0.92
C GLU A 218 12.98 2.73 -0.44
N ASP A 219 13.47 3.76 -1.16
CA ASP A 219 14.61 4.57 -0.72
C ASP A 219 14.24 5.44 0.49
N ASN A 220 13.04 6.02 0.53
CA ASN A 220 12.57 6.76 1.71
C ASN A 220 12.33 5.85 2.91
N VAL A 221 11.78 4.65 2.70
CA VAL A 221 11.68 3.63 3.76
C VAL A 221 13.07 3.24 4.25
N LEU A 222 14.05 3.06 3.35
CA LEU A 222 15.43 2.76 3.69
C LEU A 222 16.09 3.91 4.45
N LYS A 223 15.82 5.16 4.08
CA LYS A 223 16.27 6.37 4.80
C LYS A 223 15.67 6.49 6.19
N ILE A 224 14.37 6.18 6.36
CA ILE A 224 13.73 6.13 7.68
C ILE A 224 14.29 4.97 8.54
N ARG A 225 14.60 3.81 7.94
CA ARG A 225 15.31 2.72 8.62
C ARG A 225 16.73 3.13 9.02
N LYS A 226 17.46 3.80 8.13
CA LYS A 226 18.78 4.36 8.42
C LYS A 226 18.72 5.38 9.56
N ALA A 227 17.68 6.21 9.61
CA ALA A 227 17.45 7.15 10.72
C ALA A 227 17.29 6.40 12.05
N LYS A 228 16.55 5.28 12.06
CA LYS A 228 16.41 4.40 13.25
C LYS A 228 17.77 3.81 13.65
N ASP A 229 18.58 3.36 12.70
CA ASP A 229 19.89 2.79 13.00
C ASP A 229 20.86 3.85 13.56
N ILE A 230 20.83 5.08 13.03
CA ILE A 230 21.65 6.21 13.52
C ILE A 230 21.30 6.57 14.97
N ILE A 231 20.02 6.71 15.31
CA ILE A 231 19.61 7.07 16.69
C ILE A 231 19.89 5.96 17.70
N ILE A 232 19.87 4.70 17.28
CA ILE A 232 20.23 3.56 18.13
C ILE A 232 21.76 3.53 18.32
N ALA A 233 22.54 3.66 17.25
CA ALA A 233 24.00 3.67 17.33
C ALA A 233 24.50 4.82 18.22
N ASN A 234 23.85 5.98 18.14
CA ASN A 234 24.17 7.17 18.93
C ASN A 234 23.20 7.34 20.10
N MET A 235 22.70 6.25 20.70
CA MET A 235 21.68 6.37 21.75
C MET A 235 22.14 7.23 22.93
N ALA A 236 23.42 7.24 23.29
CA ALA A 236 23.91 8.05 24.39
C ALA A 236 23.70 9.56 24.14
N GLU A 237 24.06 10.02 22.95
CA GLU A 237 23.92 11.42 22.50
C GLU A 237 23.33 11.45 21.08
N PRO A 238 22.00 11.33 20.94
CA PRO A 238 21.37 11.25 19.63
C PRO A 238 21.38 12.61 18.93
N PRO A 239 21.48 12.65 17.58
CA PRO A 239 21.43 13.91 16.83
C PRO A 239 20.07 14.61 17.00
N GLY A 240 20.06 15.92 16.75
CA GLY A 240 18.82 16.70 16.68
C GLY A 240 17.93 16.23 15.52
N LEU A 241 16.61 16.45 15.58
CA LEU A 241 15.70 16.00 14.51
C LEU A 241 16.02 16.61 13.14
N GLN A 242 16.46 17.88 13.12
CA GLN A 242 16.85 18.54 11.87
C GLN A 242 18.12 17.89 11.30
N GLU A 243 19.14 17.74 12.13
CA GLU A 243 20.39 17.08 11.76
C GLU A 243 20.20 15.63 11.32
N LEU A 244 19.35 14.88 12.02
CA LEU A 244 18.99 13.51 11.65
C LEU A 244 18.33 13.46 10.28
N ALA A 245 17.45 14.42 9.98
CA ALA A 245 16.79 14.52 8.67
C ALA A 245 17.82 14.80 7.57
N ASP A 246 18.74 15.74 7.82
CA ASP A 246 19.81 16.10 6.90
C ASP A 246 20.75 14.92 6.63
N GLN A 247 21.13 14.14 7.66
CA GLN A 247 21.99 12.95 7.54
C GLN A 247 21.38 11.83 6.68
N VAL A 248 20.06 11.69 6.68
CA VAL A 248 19.36 10.67 5.87
C VAL A 248 18.81 11.24 4.56
N GLY A 249 19.05 12.52 4.26
CA GLY A 249 18.59 13.17 3.04
C GLY A 249 17.06 13.31 2.98
N LEU A 250 16.42 13.59 4.11
CA LEU A 250 14.99 13.85 4.23
C LEU A 250 14.75 15.25 4.79
N ASN A 251 13.59 15.83 4.48
CA ASN A 251 13.15 17.02 5.22
C ASN A 251 12.56 16.61 6.59
N LEU A 252 12.57 17.53 7.54
CA LEU A 252 12.14 17.30 8.92
C LEU A 252 10.70 16.76 9.03
N LYS A 253 9.80 17.27 8.18
CA LYS A 253 8.38 16.88 8.15
C LYS A 253 8.24 15.42 7.72
N LYS A 254 8.90 15.03 6.62
CA LYS A 254 8.95 13.65 6.09
C LYS A 254 9.56 12.67 7.07
N LEU A 255 10.65 13.06 7.76
CA LEU A 255 11.24 12.25 8.81
C LEU A 255 10.22 11.95 9.92
N LYS A 256 9.61 12.98 10.51
CA LYS A 256 8.64 12.82 11.60
C LYS A 256 7.46 11.93 11.21
N MET A 257 6.89 12.19 10.03
CA MET A 257 5.71 11.48 9.53
C MET A 257 6.04 10.03 9.15
N GLY A 258 7.08 9.81 8.36
CA GLY A 258 7.48 8.47 7.94
C GLY A 258 7.93 7.60 9.11
N PHE A 259 8.61 8.18 10.11
CA PHE A 259 9.03 7.44 11.30
C PHE A 259 7.83 6.99 12.14
N LYS A 260 6.85 7.89 12.38
CA LYS A 260 5.62 7.54 13.11
C LYS A 260 4.79 6.49 12.39
N GLN A 261 4.73 6.53 11.07
CA GLN A 261 3.99 5.54 10.29
C GLN A 261 4.67 4.17 10.28
N ILE A 262 6.00 4.09 10.21
CA ILE A 262 6.72 2.81 10.20
C ILE A 262 6.82 2.20 11.61
N TYR A 263 7.07 3.01 12.64
CA TYR A 263 7.37 2.52 14.00
C TYR A 263 6.26 2.80 15.02
N GLY A 264 5.15 3.40 14.60
CA GLY A 264 4.00 3.72 15.45
C GLY A 264 4.17 4.94 16.35
N ASP A 265 5.36 5.52 16.42
CA ASP A 265 5.69 6.55 17.41
C ASP A 265 6.70 7.60 16.92
N SER A 266 6.83 8.70 17.66
CA SER A 266 7.84 9.73 17.32
C SER A 266 9.27 9.19 17.52
N VAL A 267 10.23 9.75 16.78
CA VAL A 267 11.65 9.35 16.80
C VAL A 267 12.21 9.20 18.23
N TYR A 268 11.98 10.21 19.09
CA TYR A 268 12.49 10.19 20.46
C TYR A 268 11.64 9.36 21.43
N SER A 269 10.33 9.19 21.17
CA SER A 269 9.50 8.24 21.92
C SER A 269 10.00 6.82 21.70
N PHE A 270 10.24 6.45 20.45
CA PHE A 270 10.84 5.18 20.07
C PHE A 270 12.22 4.98 20.69
N LEU A 271 13.11 5.99 20.62
CA LEU A 271 14.45 5.89 21.21
C LEU A 271 14.39 5.72 22.73
N PHE A 272 13.49 6.44 23.41
CA PHE A 272 13.28 6.30 24.84
C PHE A 272 12.89 4.86 25.20
N ASP A 273 11.91 4.30 24.50
CA ASP A 273 11.46 2.93 24.71
C ASP A 273 12.57 1.91 24.46
N TYR A 274 13.32 2.09 23.37
CA TYR A 274 14.47 1.25 23.06
C TYR A 274 15.54 1.31 24.16
N LYS A 275 15.89 2.51 24.65
CA LYS A 275 16.85 2.71 25.75
C LYS A 275 16.42 1.97 27.01
N MET A 276 15.15 2.08 27.39
CA MET A 276 14.64 1.45 28.61
C MET A 276 14.66 -0.07 28.51
N GLU A 277 14.31 -0.62 27.36
CA GLU A 277 14.35 -2.06 27.13
C GLU A 277 15.80 -2.60 27.05
N PHE A 278 16.71 -1.85 26.44
CA PHE A 278 18.13 -2.17 26.43
C PHE A 278 18.74 -2.12 27.85
N ALA A 279 18.36 -1.11 28.64
CA ALA A 279 18.77 -1.00 30.04
C ALA A 279 18.27 -2.18 30.88
N ARG A 280 17.01 -2.59 30.68
CA ARG A 280 16.43 -3.76 31.35
C ARG A 280 17.26 -5.01 31.08
N LYS A 281 17.62 -5.28 29.82
CA LYS A 281 18.46 -6.42 29.43
C LYS A 281 19.85 -6.38 30.05
N LEU A 282 20.50 -5.22 30.09
CA LEU A 282 21.82 -5.07 30.71
C LEU A 282 21.79 -5.31 32.22
N LEU A 283 20.70 -4.89 32.89
CA LEU A 283 20.51 -5.15 34.31
C LEU A 283 20.29 -6.65 34.56
N GLU A 284 19.52 -7.34 33.71
CA GLU A 284 19.27 -8.79 33.82
C GLU A 284 20.52 -9.64 33.60
N ASP A 285 21.39 -9.23 32.69
CA ASP A 285 22.67 -9.90 32.44
C ASP A 285 23.64 -9.79 33.63
N GLY A 286 23.39 -8.89 34.58
CA GLY A 286 24.18 -8.73 35.81
C GLY A 286 25.60 -8.19 35.58
N SER A 287 25.98 -7.91 34.33
CA SER A 287 27.31 -7.48 33.93
C SER A 287 27.61 -5.99 34.22
N HIS A 288 26.58 -5.19 34.55
CA HIS A 288 26.71 -3.76 34.78
C HIS A 288 25.85 -3.31 35.98
N ASN A 289 26.34 -2.38 36.78
CA ASN A 289 25.54 -1.78 37.85
C ASN A 289 24.60 -0.67 37.34
N VAL A 290 23.63 -0.25 38.16
CA VAL A 290 22.60 0.75 37.78
C VAL A 290 23.20 2.06 37.27
N ASN A 291 24.33 2.51 37.81
CA ASN A 291 24.98 3.76 37.40
C ASN A 291 25.65 3.58 36.02
N GLU A 292 26.35 2.47 35.81
CA GLU A 292 27.00 2.12 34.54
C GLU A 292 25.97 1.99 33.41
N VAL A 293 24.84 1.33 33.67
CA VAL A 293 23.75 1.20 32.69
C VAL A 293 23.19 2.58 32.34
N GLY A 294 22.96 3.44 33.33
CA GLY A 294 22.48 4.81 33.12
C GLY A 294 23.44 5.63 32.24
N LEU A 295 24.74 5.59 32.52
CA LEU A 295 25.76 6.29 31.72
C LEU A 295 25.83 5.73 30.30
N LYS A 296 25.80 4.40 30.13
CA LYS A 296 25.90 3.72 28.83
C LYS A 296 24.78 4.09 27.87
N ILE A 297 23.58 4.34 28.39
CA ILE A 297 22.42 4.79 27.59
C ILE A 297 22.27 6.32 27.58
N GLY A 298 23.27 7.09 28.04
CA GLY A 298 23.32 8.53 27.89
C GLY A 298 22.60 9.37 28.94
N TYR A 299 22.41 8.85 30.17
CA TYR A 299 21.99 9.69 31.29
C TYR A 299 23.20 10.19 32.06
N SER A 300 23.28 11.51 32.26
CA SER A 300 24.38 12.15 33.00
C SER A 300 24.39 11.78 34.49
N THR A 301 23.25 11.38 35.05
CA THR A 301 23.14 10.95 36.45
C THR A 301 22.23 9.74 36.60
N ALA A 302 22.54 8.90 37.59
CA ALA A 302 21.75 7.73 37.92
C ALA A 302 20.31 8.08 38.34
N SER A 303 20.11 9.22 39.02
CA SER A 303 18.79 9.69 39.45
C SER A 303 17.84 9.94 38.27
N HIS A 304 18.36 10.50 37.17
CA HIS A 304 17.57 10.73 35.96
C HIS A 304 17.22 9.41 35.27
N PHE A 305 18.18 8.49 35.18
CA PHE A 305 17.94 7.15 34.67
C PHE A 305 16.88 6.40 35.49
N ILE A 306 17.00 6.37 36.82
CA ILE A 306 16.06 5.69 37.71
C ILE A 306 14.64 6.26 37.54
N SER A 307 14.52 7.57 37.39
CA SER A 307 13.23 8.23 37.18
C SER A 307 12.60 7.84 35.84
N ALA A 308 13.41 7.82 34.77
CA ALA A 308 12.99 7.35 33.45
C ALA A 308 12.58 5.88 33.44
N PHE A 309 13.38 5.02 34.07
CA PHE A 309 13.12 3.58 34.18
C PHE A 309 11.81 3.31 34.94
N LYS A 310 11.61 4.02 36.07
CA LYS A 310 10.37 3.94 36.84
C LYS A 310 9.16 4.42 36.03
N LYS A 311 9.31 5.45 35.20
CA LYS A 311 8.25 5.91 34.30
C LYS A 311 7.84 4.82 33.30
N LYS A 312 8.81 4.06 32.76
CA LYS A 312 8.54 3.01 31.76
C LYS A 312 7.98 1.73 32.38
N PHE A 313 8.59 1.24 33.46
CA PHE A 313 8.29 -0.09 34.03
C PHE A 313 7.52 -0.05 35.35
N ALA A 314 7.07 1.12 35.79
CA ALA A 314 6.40 1.35 37.08
C ALA A 314 7.19 0.92 38.33
N THR A 315 8.45 0.53 38.19
CA THR A 315 9.33 0.05 39.27
C THR A 315 10.74 0.62 39.13
N THR A 316 11.52 0.65 40.21
CA THR A 316 12.91 1.12 40.13
C THR A 316 13.83 -0.01 39.65
N PRO A 317 14.98 0.30 39.02
CA PRO A 317 15.95 -0.72 38.60
C PRO A 317 16.33 -1.70 39.72
N LYS A 318 16.55 -1.18 40.94
CA LYS A 318 16.88 -2.01 42.11
C LYS A 318 15.74 -2.97 42.49
N LYS A 319 14.50 -2.48 42.52
CA LYS A 319 13.34 -3.34 42.82
C LYS A 319 13.11 -4.39 41.74
N TYR A 320 13.30 -4.02 40.48
CA TYR A 320 13.26 -4.94 39.34
C TYR A 320 14.26 -6.09 39.47
N LEU A 321 15.52 -5.78 39.80
CA LEU A 321 16.57 -6.77 40.05
C LEU A 321 16.25 -7.71 41.24
N MET A 322 15.62 -7.19 42.29
CA MET A 322 15.22 -8.01 43.43
C MET A 322 14.10 -8.99 43.06
N SER A 323 13.16 -8.61 42.18
CA SER A 323 12.08 -9.50 41.74
C SER A 323 12.56 -10.65 40.84
N ILE A 324 13.55 -10.41 39.97
CA ILE A 324 14.09 -11.46 39.10
C ILE A 324 14.90 -12.49 39.89
N ASN A 325 15.64 -12.07 40.92
CA ASN A 325 16.45 -12.97 41.76
C ASN A 325 15.62 -13.82 42.73
N GLN A 326 14.32 -13.55 42.87
CA GLN A 326 13.39 -14.35 43.68
C GLN A 326 12.63 -15.41 42.85
N THR A 327 12.73 -15.36 41.51
CA THR A 327 12.03 -16.27 40.58
C THR A 327 12.97 -17.22 39.83
N ALA A 328 14.30 -17.06 39.99
CA ALA A 328 15.34 -17.96 39.50
C ALA A 328 15.82 -18.89 40.62
#